data_AF-A0A7N2KXH3-F1
#
_entry.id   AF-A0A7N2KXH3-F1
#
_cell.length_a   1.000
_cell.length_b   1.000
_cell.length_c   1.000
_cell.angle_alpha   90.00
_cell.angle_beta   90.00
_cell.angle_gamma   90.00
#
_symmetry.space_group_name_H-M   'P 1'
#
loop_
_entity.id
_entity.type
_entity.pdbx_description
1 polymer ?
#
loop_
_entity_poly.entity_id
_entity_poly.type
_entity_poly.pdbx_seq_one_letter_code
_entity_poly.pdbx_strand_id
1 'polypeptide(L)'
;MSASESIGNNTQKKLIKIDISSDTVCPWCFMGKKNLDKAIATSKDHYDFKIRWHPFQLNPFAPKEGINRKEYYRNKFGSQTKRIEARMSEVFRGHGLEYNLSGITGNTLDSHRLMHFAGQQGLDKQHNLMEVLSLGYFTQAKFIGDK
;
A
#
# COMPACT_ATOMS: atom_id res chain seq x y z
N MET A 1 -29.90 52.07 0.72
CA MET A 1 -28.53 51.54 0.54
C MET A 1 -28.51 50.15 1.15
N SER A 2 -28.60 49.13 0.30
CA SER A 2 -28.68 47.71 0.70
C SER A 2 -27.29 47.25 1.13
N ALA A 3 -27.17 46.83 2.39
CA ALA A 3 -26.02 46.07 2.85
C ALA A 3 -26.21 44.62 2.39
N SER A 4 -25.30 44.14 1.56
CA SER A 4 -25.21 42.75 1.14
C SER A 4 -24.50 41.96 2.24
N GLU A 5 -25.23 41.06 2.90
CA GLU A 5 -24.65 40.08 3.80
C GLU A 5 -23.93 39.00 2.97
N SER A 6 -22.62 38.90 3.15
CA SER A 6 -21.81 37.81 2.62
C SER A 6 -22.13 36.52 3.39
N ILE A 7 -22.86 35.60 2.76
CA ILE A 7 -23.08 34.25 3.27
C ILE A 7 -21.77 33.45 3.10
N GLY A 8 -20.92 33.49 4.13
CA GLY A 8 -19.78 32.58 4.23
C GLY A 8 -20.27 31.17 4.53
N ASN A 9 -20.41 30.34 3.50
CA ASN A 9 -20.71 28.92 3.66
C ASN A 9 -19.47 28.19 4.22
N ASN A 10 -19.36 28.12 5.55
CA ASN A 10 -18.32 27.33 6.21
C ASN A 10 -18.78 25.87 6.35
N THR A 11 -18.75 25.11 5.25
CA THR A 11 -18.98 23.66 5.29
C THR A 11 -17.67 22.96 5.64
N GLN A 12 -17.38 22.90 6.95
CA GLN A 12 -16.26 22.12 7.46
C GLN A 12 -16.54 20.63 7.21
N LYS A 13 -15.67 19.96 6.44
CA LYS A 13 -15.80 18.52 6.14
C LYS A 13 -15.59 17.69 7.41
N LYS A 14 -16.32 16.57 7.52
CA LYS A 14 -16.12 15.64 8.64
C LYS A 14 -14.81 14.89 8.47
N LEU A 15 -14.00 14.87 9.52
CA LEU A 15 -12.74 14.13 9.54
C LEU A 15 -12.96 12.64 9.84
N ILE A 16 -12.46 11.77 8.95
CA ILE A 16 -12.41 10.32 9.12
C ILE A 16 -10.96 9.90 9.39
N LYS A 17 -10.76 9.11 10.45
CA LYS A 17 -9.48 8.46 10.73
C LYS A 17 -9.53 7.00 10.26
N ILE A 18 -8.50 6.57 9.54
CA ILE A 18 -8.39 5.21 9.01
C ILE A 18 -7.05 4.63 9.44
N ASP A 19 -7.10 3.58 10.25
CA ASP A 19 -5.93 2.83 10.68
C ASP A 19 -5.84 1.53 9.87
N ILE A 20 -4.72 1.31 9.19
CA ILE A 20 -4.53 0.20 8.25
C ILE A 20 -3.38 -0.67 8.72
N SER A 21 -3.65 -1.93 9.06
CA SER A 21 -2.60 -2.93 9.29
C SER A 21 -2.19 -3.56 7.96
N SER A 22 -0.90 -3.48 7.62
CA SER A 22 -0.41 -3.86 6.30
C SER A 22 0.99 -4.44 6.35
N ASP A 23 1.31 -5.32 5.41
CA ASP A 23 2.68 -5.74 5.10
C ASP A 23 3.10 -5.22 3.73
N THR A 24 4.33 -4.78 3.59
CA THR A 24 4.87 -4.17 2.34
C THR A 24 5.04 -5.17 1.20
N VAL A 25 5.03 -6.47 1.53
CA VAL A 25 5.07 -7.58 0.56
C VAL A 25 3.72 -8.25 0.33
N CYS A 26 2.63 -7.73 0.90
CA CYS A 26 1.29 -8.25 0.70
C CYS A 26 0.62 -7.61 -0.54
N PRO A 27 0.36 -8.36 -1.62
CA PRO A 27 -0.20 -7.76 -2.83
C PRO A 27 -1.64 -7.27 -2.64
N TRP A 28 -2.40 -7.92 -1.75
CA TRP A 28 -3.76 -7.49 -1.41
C TRP A 28 -3.78 -6.19 -0.61
N CYS A 29 -2.77 -5.93 0.23
CA CYS A 29 -2.64 -4.65 0.91
C CYS A 29 -2.43 -3.51 -0.09
N PHE A 30 -1.62 -3.72 -1.13
CA PHE A 30 -1.42 -2.71 -2.18
C PHE A 30 -2.69 -2.48 -3.02
N MET A 31 -3.39 -3.54 -3.43
CA MET A 31 -4.66 -3.37 -4.15
C MET A 31 -5.74 -2.74 -3.26
N GLY A 32 -5.74 -3.06 -1.97
CA GLY A 32 -6.56 -2.38 -0.96
C GLY A 32 -6.29 -0.88 -0.89
N LYS A 33 -5.00 -0.48 -0.88
CA LYS A 33 -4.59 0.93 -1.00
C LYS A 33 -5.19 1.57 -2.25
N LYS A 34 -5.02 0.95 -3.43
CA LYS A 34 -5.54 1.50 -4.69
C LYS A 34 -7.05 1.69 -4.69
N ASN A 35 -7.78 0.78 -4.06
CA ASN A 35 -9.23 0.91 -3.91
C ASN A 35 -9.60 2.00 -2.90
N LEU A 36 -8.87 2.12 -1.80
CA LEU A 36 -9.05 3.19 -0.82
C LEU A 36 -8.80 4.57 -1.46
N ASP A 37 -7.75 4.71 -2.26
CA ASP A 37 -7.43 5.97 -2.95
C ASP A 37 -8.56 6.38 -3.90
N LYS A 38 -9.13 5.43 -4.64
CA LYS A 38 -10.31 5.65 -5.49
C LYS A 38 -11.51 6.12 -4.65
N ALA A 39 -11.80 5.44 -3.53
CA ALA A 39 -12.91 5.80 -2.66
C ALA A 39 -12.76 7.19 -2.03
N ILE A 40 -11.53 7.55 -1.61
CA ILE A 40 -11.21 8.88 -1.09
C ILE A 40 -11.41 9.93 -2.19
N ALA A 41 -10.90 9.69 -3.40
CA ALA A 41 -11.02 10.64 -4.50
C ALA A 41 -12.49 10.95 -4.84
N THR A 42 -13.37 9.95 -4.78
CA THR A 42 -14.81 10.10 -5.05
C THR A 42 -15.57 10.78 -3.90
N SER A 43 -15.02 10.79 -2.68
CA SER A 43 -15.70 11.31 -1.47
C SER A 43 -15.04 12.54 -0.86
N LYS A 44 -13.97 13.05 -1.47
CA LYS A 44 -13.14 14.17 -0.97
C LYS A 44 -13.91 15.46 -0.75
N ASP A 45 -15.04 15.68 -1.42
CA ASP A 45 -15.84 16.89 -1.27
C ASP A 45 -16.70 16.87 0.01
N HIS A 46 -16.86 15.70 0.64
CA HIS A 46 -17.68 15.51 1.84
C HIS A 46 -16.85 15.25 3.10
N TYR A 47 -15.67 14.64 2.95
CA TYR A 47 -14.85 14.19 4.08
C TYR A 47 -13.38 14.58 3.92
N ASP A 48 -12.75 14.83 5.07
CA ASP A 48 -11.30 14.86 5.20
C ASP A 48 -10.81 13.52 5.77
N PHE A 49 -9.59 13.10 5.40
CA PHE A 49 -9.05 11.81 5.80
C PHE A 49 -7.70 11.95 6.51
N LYS A 50 -7.52 11.21 7.61
CA LYS A 50 -6.22 10.93 8.22
C LYS A 50 -5.98 9.44 8.20
N ILE A 51 -5.01 9.02 7.40
CA ILE A 51 -4.69 7.61 7.18
C ILE A 51 -3.38 7.28 7.87
N ARG A 52 -3.37 6.24 8.69
CA ARG A 52 -2.17 5.77 9.37
C ARG A 52 -1.95 4.29 9.05
N TRP A 53 -0.73 3.98 8.64
CA TRP A 53 -0.30 2.62 8.37
C TRP A 53 0.41 2.04 9.59
N HIS A 54 -0.05 0.87 10.01
CA HIS A 54 0.53 0.08 11.10
C HIS A 54 1.22 -1.16 10.55
N PRO A 55 2.41 -1.49 11.06
CA PRO A 55 3.19 -2.60 10.54
C PRO A 55 2.52 -3.94 10.88
N PHE A 56 2.48 -4.82 9.89
CA PHE A 56 2.18 -6.24 10.05
C PHE A 56 3.21 -7.04 9.26
N GLN A 57 3.73 -8.12 9.81
CA GLN A 57 4.64 -9.02 9.10
C GLN A 57 3.92 -10.34 8.82
N LEU A 58 3.71 -10.66 7.54
CA LEU A 58 3.19 -11.95 7.10
C LEU A 58 4.14 -13.09 7.48
N ASN A 59 5.45 -12.81 7.49
CA ASN A 59 6.47 -13.72 7.97
C ASN A 59 7.57 -12.96 8.72
N PRO A 60 7.49 -12.85 10.06
CA PRO A 60 8.54 -12.22 10.89
C PRO A 60 9.89 -12.93 10.79
N PHE A 61 9.91 -14.22 10.43
CA PHE A 61 11.09 -15.07 10.36
C PHE A 61 11.68 -15.17 8.94
N ALA A 62 11.21 -14.37 7.99
CA ALA A 62 11.79 -14.35 6.65
C ALA A 62 13.28 -13.95 6.70
N PRO A 63 14.16 -14.58 5.89
CA PRO A 63 15.59 -14.24 5.84
C PRO A 63 15.83 -12.78 5.45
N LYS A 64 16.88 -12.16 5.98
CA LYS A 64 17.21 -10.74 5.73
C LYS A 64 17.95 -10.54 4.41
N GLU A 65 18.77 -11.52 4.06
CA GLU A 65 19.42 -11.69 2.76
C GLU A 65 18.43 -11.91 1.62
N GLY A 66 17.20 -12.31 1.97
CA GLY A 66 16.13 -12.59 1.03
C GLY A 66 16.31 -13.93 0.29
N ILE A 67 15.25 -14.33 -0.39
CA ILE A 67 15.14 -15.57 -1.16
C ILE A 67 14.41 -15.31 -2.47
N ASN A 68 14.56 -16.21 -3.44
CA ASN A 68 13.85 -16.10 -4.72
C ASN A 68 12.33 -16.09 -4.50
N ARG A 69 11.66 -15.05 -4.98
CA ARG A 69 10.22 -14.84 -4.72
C ARG A 69 9.33 -15.89 -5.39
N LYS A 70 9.63 -16.29 -6.63
CA LYS A 70 8.88 -17.34 -7.33
C LYS A 70 9.02 -18.67 -6.60
N GLU A 71 10.21 -19.00 -6.16
CA GLU A 71 10.46 -20.19 -5.36
C GLU A 71 9.75 -20.15 -4.01
N TYR A 72 9.81 -19.02 -3.30
CA TYR A 72 9.05 -18.82 -2.06
C TYR A 72 7.56 -19.10 -2.25
N TYR A 73 6.96 -18.57 -3.32
CA TYR A 73 5.55 -18.84 -3.64
C TYR A 73 5.29 -20.32 -3.93
N ARG A 74 6.16 -20.97 -4.72
CA ARG A 74 6.05 -22.42 -4.99
C ARG A 74 6.13 -23.25 -3.72
N ASN A 75 7.07 -22.94 -2.83
CA ASN A 75 7.24 -23.65 -1.57
C ASN A 75 6.04 -23.43 -0.63
N LYS A 76 5.48 -22.21 -0.62
CA LYS A 76 4.34 -21.86 0.25
C LYS A 76 2.99 -22.37 -0.26
N PHE A 77 2.74 -22.32 -1.56
CA PHE A 77 1.41 -22.56 -2.15
C PHE A 77 1.35 -23.78 -3.07
N GLY A 78 2.49 -24.40 -3.39
CA GLY A 78 2.57 -25.60 -4.22
C GLY A 78 1.93 -25.38 -5.59
N SER A 79 1.08 -26.34 -6.00
CA SER A 79 0.37 -26.34 -7.28
C SER A 79 -0.52 -25.12 -7.50
N GLN A 80 -0.97 -24.44 -6.42
CA GLN A 80 -1.83 -23.26 -6.53
C GLN A 80 -1.09 -22.01 -7.02
N THR A 81 0.25 -22.02 -7.00
CA THR A 81 1.07 -20.85 -7.33
C THR A 81 0.70 -20.23 -8.69
N LYS A 82 0.55 -21.06 -9.73
CA LYS A 82 0.19 -20.57 -11.07
C LYS A 82 -1.16 -19.86 -11.10
N ARG A 83 -2.16 -20.41 -10.39
CA ARG A 83 -3.49 -19.82 -10.29
C ARG A 83 -3.46 -18.50 -9.51
N ILE A 84 -2.70 -18.44 -8.43
CA ILE A 84 -2.51 -17.21 -7.64
C ILE A 84 -1.83 -16.13 -8.49
N GLU A 85 -0.76 -16.47 -9.20
CA GLU A 85 -0.05 -15.54 -10.08
C GLU A 85 -0.95 -15.00 -11.20
N ALA A 86 -1.71 -15.87 -11.87
CA ALA A 86 -2.67 -15.47 -12.90
C ALA A 86 -3.75 -14.53 -12.33
N ARG A 87 -4.31 -14.86 -11.16
CA ARG A 87 -5.31 -14.02 -10.51
C ARG A 87 -4.74 -12.66 -10.11
N MET A 88 -3.53 -12.63 -9.55
CA MET A 88 -2.91 -11.37 -9.17
C MET A 88 -2.60 -10.49 -10.38
N SER A 89 -2.16 -11.10 -11.49
CA SER A 89 -1.91 -10.38 -12.74
C SER A 89 -3.18 -9.73 -13.29
N GLU A 90 -4.31 -10.45 -13.26
CA GLU A 90 -5.62 -9.90 -13.65
C GLU A 90 -6.03 -8.70 -12.77
N VAL A 91 -5.88 -8.82 -11.44
CA VAL A 91 -6.23 -7.75 -10.50
C VAL A 91 -5.35 -6.51 -10.72
N PHE A 92 -4.03 -6.68 -10.88
CA PHE A 92 -3.12 -5.57 -11.15
C PHE A 92 -3.44 -4.87 -12.47
N ARG A 93 -3.77 -5.63 -13.52
CA ARG A 93 -4.18 -5.08 -14.81
C ARG A 93 -5.45 -4.25 -14.70
N GLY A 94 -6.40 -4.64 -13.84
CA GLY A 94 -7.59 -3.84 -13.50
C GLY A 94 -7.27 -2.47 -12.87
N HIS A 95 -6.04 -2.28 -12.39
CA HIS A 95 -5.50 -1.01 -11.91
C HIS A 95 -4.47 -0.36 -12.85
N GLY A 96 -4.31 -0.89 -14.08
CA GLY A 96 -3.34 -0.38 -15.06
C GLY A 96 -1.89 -0.70 -14.68
N LEU A 97 -1.66 -1.74 -13.89
CA LEU A 97 -0.33 -2.17 -13.45
C LEU A 97 0.00 -3.55 -14.00
N GLU A 98 1.27 -3.80 -14.28
CA GLU A 98 1.79 -5.12 -14.59
C GLU A 98 2.33 -5.80 -13.33
N TYR A 99 1.87 -7.02 -13.05
CA TYR A 99 2.32 -7.79 -11.89
C TYR A 99 3.59 -8.56 -12.21
N ASN A 100 4.61 -8.42 -11.36
CA ASN A 100 5.91 -9.06 -11.51
C ASN A 100 6.26 -9.88 -10.27
N LEU A 101 6.13 -11.20 -10.38
CA LEU A 101 6.48 -12.15 -9.31
C LEU A 101 7.99 -12.48 -9.25
N SER A 102 8.82 -11.94 -10.15
CA SER A 102 10.26 -12.16 -10.11
C SER A 102 10.95 -11.39 -8.98
N GLY A 103 12.28 -11.51 -8.90
CA GLY A 103 13.11 -10.85 -7.90
C GLY A 103 13.16 -11.57 -6.56
N ILE A 104 13.56 -10.80 -5.54
CA ILE A 104 13.83 -11.30 -4.18
C ILE A 104 12.72 -10.86 -3.23
N THR A 105 12.38 -11.72 -2.29
CA THR A 105 11.50 -11.43 -1.16
C THR A 105 12.20 -11.79 0.15
N GLY A 106 11.84 -11.16 1.25
CA GLY A 106 12.55 -11.35 2.52
C GLY A 106 11.88 -10.61 3.65
N ASN A 107 12.62 -10.41 4.73
CA ASN A 107 12.12 -9.72 5.91
C ASN A 107 11.65 -8.30 5.61
N THR A 108 10.47 -7.93 6.12
CA THR A 108 9.89 -6.60 5.91
C THR A 108 10.18 -5.60 7.01
N LEU A 109 10.93 -5.97 8.06
CA LEU A 109 11.20 -5.11 9.20
C LEU A 109 11.80 -3.76 8.81
N ASP A 110 12.79 -3.74 7.94
CA ASP A 110 13.45 -2.48 7.55
C ASP A 110 12.52 -1.60 6.68
N SER A 111 11.70 -2.20 5.81
CA SER A 111 10.66 -1.45 5.09
C SER A 111 9.59 -0.88 6.03
N HIS A 112 9.23 -1.60 7.11
CA HIS A 112 8.33 -1.10 8.15
C HIS A 112 8.95 0.01 8.98
N ARG A 113 10.26 -0.05 9.26
CA ARG A 113 11.00 1.03 9.92
C ARG A 113 11.02 2.29 9.05
N LEU A 114 11.22 2.14 7.74
CA LEU A 114 11.16 3.26 6.80
C LEU A 114 9.74 3.86 6.72
N MET A 115 8.71 3.01 6.70
CA MET A 115 7.30 3.44 6.78
C MET A 115 6.98 4.18 8.08
N HIS A 116 7.51 3.72 9.20
CA HIS A 116 7.38 4.41 10.48
C HIS A 116 8.07 5.79 10.43
N PHE A 117 9.31 5.84 9.96
CA PHE A 117 10.07 7.08 9.81
C PHE A 117 9.35 8.09 8.91
N ALA A 118 8.83 7.67 7.76
CA ALA A 118 8.05 8.53 6.87
C ALA A 118 6.80 9.08 7.57
N GLY A 119 6.13 8.28 8.41
CA GLY A 119 4.99 8.72 9.22
C GLY A 119 5.33 9.79 10.24
N GLN A 120 6.56 9.79 10.79
CA GLN A 120 7.04 10.89 11.65
C GLN A 120 7.21 12.20 10.88
N GLN A 121 7.42 12.13 9.56
CA GLN A 121 7.54 13.30 8.68
C GLN A 121 6.17 13.78 8.13
N GLY A 122 5.12 12.97 8.22
CA GLY A 122 3.78 13.24 7.71
C GLY A 122 3.03 11.97 7.31
N LEU A 123 1.72 11.92 7.59
CA LEU A 123 0.88 10.76 7.22
C LEU A 123 0.71 10.62 5.70
N ASP A 124 0.71 11.73 4.98
CA ASP A 124 0.75 11.79 3.52
C ASP A 124 2.04 11.18 2.96
N LYS A 125 3.19 11.49 3.57
CA LYS A 125 4.49 10.91 3.21
C LYS A 125 4.52 9.40 3.46
N GLN A 126 3.98 8.94 4.59
CA GLN A 126 3.84 7.51 4.86
C GLN A 126 2.95 6.83 3.81
N HIS A 127 1.80 7.43 3.51
CA HIS A 127 0.88 6.88 2.53
C HIS A 127 1.47 6.83 1.11
N ASN A 128 2.24 7.85 0.70
CA ASN A 128 2.98 7.89 -0.56
C ASN A 128 4.13 6.87 -0.58
N LEU A 129 4.83 6.67 0.53
CA LEU A 129 5.90 5.68 0.60
C LEU A 129 5.37 4.25 0.42
N MET A 130 4.18 3.93 0.95
CA MET A 130 3.54 2.63 0.72
C MET A 130 3.35 2.35 -0.78
N GLU A 131 2.97 3.37 -1.55
CA GLU A 131 2.86 3.29 -3.01
C GLU A 131 4.22 2.99 -3.65
N VAL A 132 5.26 3.74 -3.30
CA VAL A 132 6.62 3.60 -3.87
C VAL A 132 7.19 2.21 -3.59
N LEU A 133 7.13 1.75 -2.33
CA LEU A 133 7.60 0.43 -1.94
C LEU A 133 6.83 -0.68 -2.67
N SER A 134 5.51 -0.54 -2.78
CA SER A 134 4.67 -1.53 -3.46
C SER A 134 4.96 -1.60 -4.95
N LEU A 135 5.10 -0.47 -5.64
CA LEU A 135 5.46 -0.46 -7.06
C LEU A 135 6.85 -1.06 -7.28
N GLY A 136 7.83 -0.66 -6.46
CA GLY A 136 9.18 -1.22 -6.51
C GLY A 136 9.17 -2.75 -6.38
N TYR A 137 8.45 -3.24 -5.37
CA TYR A 137 8.37 -4.68 -5.10
C TYR A 137 7.56 -5.42 -6.17
N PHE A 138 6.31 -5.02 -6.44
CA PHE A 138 5.37 -5.80 -7.25
C PHE A 138 5.46 -5.58 -8.75
N THR A 139 6.09 -4.50 -9.24
CA THR A 139 6.16 -4.22 -10.68
C THR A 139 7.60 -4.15 -11.19
N GLN A 140 8.54 -3.71 -10.34
CA GLN A 140 9.95 -3.49 -10.73
C GLN A 140 10.91 -4.57 -10.21
N ALA A 141 10.41 -5.62 -9.57
CA ALA A 141 11.20 -6.72 -9.00
C ALA A 141 12.29 -6.27 -7.98
N LYS A 142 12.16 -5.09 -7.39
CA LYS A 142 13.08 -4.61 -6.35
C LYS A 142 12.94 -5.43 -5.08
N PHE A 143 14.06 -5.60 -4.37
CA PHE A 143 14.06 -6.27 -3.08
C PHE A 143 13.57 -5.30 -1.99
N ILE A 144 12.64 -5.76 -1.16
CA ILE A 144 12.01 -4.93 -0.13
C ILE A 144 12.94 -4.64 1.07
N GLY A 145 13.93 -5.51 1.29
CA GLY A 145 14.92 -5.39 2.35
C GLY A 145 16.22 -4.74 1.91
N ASP A 146 16.25 -4.16 0.70
CA ASP A 146 17.40 -3.40 0.20
C ASP A 146 17.57 -2.11 1.04
N LYS A 147 18.83 -1.74 1.32
CA LYS A 147 19.19 -0.67 2.27
C LYS A 147 19.80 0.53 1.59
#